data_AF-A0A7S0AWI6-F1
#
_entry.id   AF-A0A7S0AWI6-F1
#
_cell.length_a   1.000
_cell.length_b   1.000
_cell.length_c   1.000
_cell.angle_alpha   90.00
_cell.angle_beta   90.00
_cell.angle_gamma   90.00
#
_symmetry.space_group_name_H-M   'P 1'
#
loop_
_entity.id
_entity.type
_entity.pdbx_description
1 polymer ?
#
loop_
_entity_poly.entity_id
_entity_poly.type
_entity_poly.pdbx_seq_one_letter_code
_entity_poly.pdbx_strand_id
1 'polypeptide(L)'
;VPPTFAIDDDGVYAFEKRNRNKNKEALVAEDYWYMSNKVPPRRLDLAQLPADDPTWNAWGTCSKNEATGNSCTYVSLKQRQPAYSKYAFSIALGRREYEQLGKVLRDAAKSGPESAAWAEAAVLVDPGSGRDRLPSPAVDAMLKMVLFATAMLTSPNYSGPSREMLVSRFYVNEAFYAIREIRAAIEARDASKALAAWDFGKDSWNSYFVILNKSIVEKVGDKFVEIV
;
A
#
# COMPACT_ATOMS: atom_id res chain seq x y z
N VAL A 1 0.14 -31.33 15.25
CA VAL A 1 0.53 -29.95 15.62
C VAL A 1 1.09 -29.31 14.36
N PRO A 2 0.42 -28.33 13.73
CA PRO A 2 1.01 -27.64 12.59
C PRO A 2 2.20 -26.81 13.09
N PRO A 3 3.26 -26.64 12.28
CA PRO A 3 4.46 -25.94 12.71
C PRO A 3 4.11 -24.49 13.02
N THR A 4 4.36 -24.08 14.26
CA THR A 4 4.50 -22.69 14.65
C THR A 4 5.70 -22.12 13.90
N PHE A 5 5.44 -21.38 12.82
CA PHE A 5 6.39 -20.41 12.32
C PHE A 5 6.44 -19.26 13.32
N ALA A 6 7.17 -19.48 14.42
CA ALA A 6 7.74 -18.39 15.18
C ALA A 6 8.80 -17.76 14.27
N ILE A 7 8.37 -16.77 13.48
CA ILE A 7 9.31 -15.72 13.08
C ILE A 7 9.41 -14.87 14.34
N ASP A 8 10.42 -15.17 15.16
CA ASP A 8 10.88 -14.24 16.19
C ASP A 8 11.46 -13.03 15.45
N ASP A 9 10.57 -12.13 15.02
CA ASP A 9 10.92 -10.82 14.47
C ASP A 9 10.98 -9.83 15.63
N ASP A 10 12.04 -9.95 16.42
CA ASP A 10 12.40 -8.99 17.45
C ASP A 10 12.76 -7.64 16.81
N GLY A 11 11.75 -6.88 16.38
CA GLY A 11 11.77 -5.42 16.37
C GLY A 11 12.33 -4.70 15.14
N VAL A 12 12.21 -5.24 13.92
CA VAL A 12 12.76 -4.56 12.72
C VAL A 12 12.02 -3.26 12.35
N TYR A 13 10.73 -3.10 12.69
CA TYR A 13 9.99 -1.86 12.42
C TYR A 13 9.14 -1.38 13.61
N ALA A 14 9.57 -0.30 14.28
CA ALA A 14 8.83 0.34 15.37
C ALA A 14 7.38 0.71 14.98
N PHE A 15 7.14 1.00 13.70
CA PHE A 15 5.83 1.37 13.17
C PHE A 15 4.83 0.21 13.05
N GLU A 16 5.28 -1.05 13.01
CA GLU A 16 4.37 -2.20 12.91
C GLU A 16 3.56 -2.45 14.18
N LYS A 17 4.18 -2.14 15.33
CA LYS A 17 3.60 -2.27 16.67
C LYS A 17 2.65 -1.11 17.01
N ARG A 18 2.35 -0.22 16.05
CA ARG A 18 1.43 0.90 16.25
C ARG A 18 0.05 0.43 16.70
N ASN A 19 -0.57 1.22 17.57
CA ASN A 19 -1.98 1.05 17.87
C ASN A 19 -2.81 1.51 16.66
N ARG A 20 -3.47 0.55 15.99
CA ARG A 20 -4.31 0.83 14.80
C ARG A 20 -5.64 1.52 15.16
N ASN A 21 -5.96 1.68 16.46
CA ASN A 21 -7.08 2.46 17.00
C ASN A 21 -8.43 2.18 16.28
N LYS A 22 -8.73 0.91 16.00
CA LYS A 22 -9.94 0.49 15.25
C LYS A 22 -10.07 1.21 13.89
N ASN A 23 -8.95 1.53 13.24
CA ASN A 23 -8.88 2.25 11.97
C ASN A 23 -9.52 3.65 11.96
N LYS A 24 -9.67 4.31 13.13
CA LYS A 24 -10.24 5.68 13.20
C LYS A 24 -9.49 6.72 12.38
N GLU A 25 -8.19 6.55 12.23
CA GLU A 25 -7.32 7.47 11.49
C GLU A 25 -6.82 6.87 10.16
N ALA A 26 -7.40 5.73 9.76
CA ALA A 26 -7.12 5.11 8.48
C ALA A 26 -7.75 5.91 7.35
N LEU A 27 -7.17 5.81 6.14
CA LEU A 27 -7.75 6.41 4.95
C LEU A 27 -9.07 5.74 4.56
N VAL A 28 -9.15 4.42 4.75
CA VAL A 28 -10.37 3.63 4.62
C VAL A 28 -10.51 2.70 5.82
N ALA A 29 -11.69 2.69 6.46
CA ALA A 29 -11.92 1.89 7.65
C ALA A 29 -11.89 0.38 7.37
N GLU A 30 -12.50 -0.02 6.25
CA GLU A 30 -12.66 -1.41 5.82
C GLU A 30 -11.39 -1.94 5.12
N ASP A 31 -10.42 -2.39 5.90
CA ASP A 31 -9.24 -3.11 5.43
C ASP A 31 -9.15 -4.52 6.02
N TYR A 32 -8.08 -5.24 5.67
CA TYR A 32 -7.87 -6.60 6.13
C TYR A 32 -7.79 -6.74 7.65
N TRP A 33 -7.12 -5.80 8.34
CA TRP A 33 -7.00 -5.86 9.80
C TRP A 33 -8.36 -5.64 10.46
N TYR A 34 -9.14 -4.67 9.99
CA TYR A 34 -10.48 -4.42 10.51
C TYR A 34 -11.40 -5.63 10.36
N MET A 35 -11.33 -6.31 9.21
CA MET A 35 -12.23 -7.43 8.88
C MET A 35 -11.80 -8.76 9.53
N SER A 36 -10.51 -8.97 9.77
CA SER A 36 -9.98 -10.28 10.19
C SER A 36 -9.24 -10.27 11.52
N ASN A 37 -8.92 -9.10 12.05
CA ASN A 37 -8.02 -8.88 13.19
C ASN A 37 -6.63 -9.53 13.01
N LYS A 38 -6.19 -9.69 11.75
CA LYS A 38 -4.88 -10.23 11.37
C LYS A 38 -4.09 -9.20 10.57
N VAL A 39 -2.76 -9.28 10.62
CA VAL A 39 -1.84 -8.35 9.94
C VAL A 39 -1.07 -9.11 8.85
N PRO A 40 -1.21 -8.76 7.56
CA PRO A 40 -0.47 -9.42 6.48
C PRO A 40 1.04 -9.22 6.61
N PRO A 41 1.85 -10.08 5.97
CA PRO A 41 3.30 -9.95 6.01
C PRO A 41 3.75 -8.53 5.65
N ARG A 42 4.72 -7.95 6.36
CA ARG A 42 5.15 -6.56 6.12
C ARG A 42 5.49 -6.29 4.65
N ARG A 43 6.20 -7.22 4.04
CA ARG A 43 6.58 -7.20 2.64
C ARG A 43 6.03 -8.43 1.94
N LEU A 44 5.28 -8.22 0.86
CA LEU A 44 4.99 -9.26 -0.10
C LEU A 44 6.13 -9.31 -1.11
N ASP A 45 6.73 -10.49 -1.29
CA ASP A 45 7.73 -10.74 -2.32
C ASP A 45 7.08 -11.46 -3.50
N LEU A 46 7.23 -10.91 -4.72
CA LEU A 46 6.78 -11.54 -5.96
C LEU A 46 7.38 -12.95 -6.18
N ALA A 47 8.60 -13.20 -5.71
CA ALA A 47 9.31 -14.47 -5.88
C ALA A 47 8.98 -15.51 -4.79
N GLN A 48 8.49 -15.06 -3.63
CA GLN A 48 8.23 -15.90 -2.46
C GLN A 48 6.81 -15.75 -1.90
N LEU A 49 5.85 -15.30 -2.72
CA LEU A 49 4.44 -15.41 -2.32
C LEU A 49 4.20 -16.89 -1.98
N PRO A 50 3.81 -17.23 -0.74
CA PRO A 50 3.50 -18.60 -0.43
C PRO A 50 2.41 -19.05 -1.38
N ALA A 51 2.78 -19.90 -2.35
CA ALA A 51 1.80 -20.73 -3.01
C ALA A 51 1.18 -21.55 -1.87
N ASP A 52 -0.09 -21.28 -1.58
CA ASP A 52 -0.90 -22.06 -0.66
C ASP A 52 -0.66 -21.85 0.86
N ASP A 53 -0.55 -20.60 1.35
CA ASP A 53 -0.86 -20.34 2.77
C ASP A 53 -2.38 -20.05 2.95
N PRO A 54 -3.18 -20.97 3.54
CA PRO A 54 -4.62 -20.79 3.77
C PRO A 54 -4.96 -19.58 4.66
N THR A 55 -4.02 -19.17 5.52
CA THR A 55 -4.14 -18.00 6.41
C THR A 55 -4.10 -16.70 5.63
N TRP A 56 -3.32 -16.68 4.55
CA TRP A 56 -3.10 -15.54 3.67
C TRP A 56 -3.74 -15.70 2.28
N ASN A 57 -4.54 -16.75 2.02
CA ASN A 57 -5.02 -17.16 0.68
C ASN A 57 -5.94 -16.18 -0.08
N ALA A 58 -5.63 -14.90 -0.10
CA ALA A 58 -6.00 -14.00 -1.17
C ALA A 58 -5.51 -14.46 -2.57
N TRP A 59 -5.03 -15.69 -2.71
CA TRP A 59 -4.45 -16.23 -3.93
C TRP A 59 -4.89 -17.68 -4.16
N GLY A 60 -5.96 -18.13 -3.50
CA GLY A 60 -6.52 -19.47 -3.66
C GLY A 60 -6.73 -19.78 -5.15
N THR A 61 -6.15 -20.88 -5.59
CA THR A 61 -6.46 -21.45 -6.91
C THR A 61 -7.97 -21.62 -7.01
N CYS A 62 -8.52 -21.43 -8.22
CA CYS A 62 -9.93 -21.69 -8.48
C CYS A 62 -10.30 -23.10 -8.02
N SER A 63 -10.88 -23.22 -6.83
CA SER A 63 -11.42 -24.50 -6.38
C SER A 63 -12.71 -24.73 -7.15
N LYS A 64 -12.71 -25.69 -8.07
CA LYS A 64 -13.94 -26.24 -8.63
C LYS A 64 -14.75 -26.81 -7.47
N ASN A 65 -15.85 -26.17 -7.11
CA ASN A 65 -16.85 -26.76 -6.25
C ASN A 65 -18.03 -27.17 -7.13
N GLU A 66 -18.26 -28.49 -7.25
CA GLU A 66 -19.29 -29.07 -8.12
C GLU A 66 -20.72 -28.69 -7.66
N ALA A 67 -20.90 -28.23 -6.43
CA ALA A 67 -22.20 -27.87 -5.87
C ALA A 67 -22.64 -26.42 -6.18
N THR A 68 -21.72 -25.49 -6.50
CA THR A 68 -22.04 -24.05 -6.58
C THR A 68 -21.58 -23.36 -7.88
N GLY A 69 -20.91 -24.07 -8.79
CA GLY A 69 -20.28 -23.44 -9.95
C GLY A 69 -19.02 -22.64 -9.57
N ASN A 70 -18.14 -22.45 -10.55
CA ASN A 70 -16.79 -21.90 -10.37
C ASN A 70 -16.76 -20.60 -9.54
N SER A 71 -16.08 -20.61 -8.38
CA SER A 71 -15.88 -19.41 -7.55
C SER A 71 -14.61 -18.63 -7.89
N CYS A 72 -14.12 -18.70 -9.14
CA CYS A 72 -13.07 -17.80 -9.59
C CYS A 72 -13.62 -16.36 -9.51
N THR A 73 -13.06 -15.52 -8.66
CA THR A 73 -13.35 -14.08 -8.61
C THR A 73 -12.87 -13.42 -9.91
N TYR A 74 -13.69 -13.51 -10.96
CA TYR A 74 -13.36 -12.91 -12.26
C TYR A 74 -13.64 -11.41 -12.22
N VAL A 75 -12.64 -10.59 -12.54
CA VAL A 75 -12.81 -9.15 -12.79
C VAL A 75 -12.61 -8.87 -14.27
N SER A 76 -13.68 -8.41 -14.93
CA SER A 76 -13.70 -8.28 -16.39
C SER A 76 -12.74 -7.19 -16.91
N LEU A 77 -12.26 -7.35 -18.16
CA LEU A 77 -11.49 -6.30 -18.84
C LEU A 77 -12.27 -4.98 -18.94
N LYS A 78 -13.59 -5.06 -19.17
CA LYS A 78 -14.49 -3.88 -19.24
C LYS A 78 -14.49 -3.05 -17.95
N GLN A 79 -14.15 -3.66 -16.82
CA GLN A 79 -14.02 -2.99 -15.53
C GLN A 79 -12.57 -2.51 -15.29
N ARG A 80 -11.59 -3.37 -15.57
CA ARG A 80 -10.17 -3.09 -15.28
C ARG A 80 -9.57 -2.01 -16.18
N GLN A 81 -9.91 -1.98 -17.47
CA GLN A 81 -9.37 -0.99 -18.41
C GLN A 81 -9.73 0.46 -18.02
N PRO A 82 -11.01 0.81 -17.78
CA PRO A 82 -11.35 2.17 -17.33
C PRO A 82 -10.71 2.54 -15.99
N ALA A 83 -10.62 1.60 -15.06
CA ALA A 83 -9.96 1.82 -13.77
C ALA A 83 -8.48 2.15 -13.95
N TYR A 84 -7.78 1.40 -14.80
CA TYR A 84 -6.38 1.64 -15.14
C TYR A 84 -6.21 3.02 -15.77
N SER A 85 -6.96 3.34 -16.82
CA SER A 85 -6.89 4.63 -17.50
C SER A 85 -7.15 5.81 -16.55
N LYS A 86 -8.02 5.63 -15.55
CA LYS A 86 -8.40 6.69 -14.60
C LYS A 86 -7.37 6.94 -13.50
N TYR A 87 -6.74 5.89 -12.97
CA TYR A 87 -5.95 5.99 -11.73
C TYR A 87 -4.45 5.72 -11.91
N ALA A 88 -4.05 4.94 -12.92
CA ALA A 88 -2.68 4.46 -13.03
C ALA A 88 -1.64 5.59 -13.15
N PHE A 89 -1.96 6.66 -13.89
CA PHE A 89 -1.07 7.82 -14.03
C PHE A 89 -0.74 8.47 -12.68
N SER A 90 -1.76 8.82 -11.89
CA SER A 90 -1.56 9.47 -10.59
C SER A 90 -0.85 8.56 -9.60
N ILE A 91 -1.13 7.25 -9.62
CA ILE A 91 -0.43 6.27 -8.77
C ILE A 91 1.04 6.19 -9.17
N ALA A 92 1.35 6.15 -10.48
CA ALA A 92 2.72 6.15 -10.97
C ALA A 92 3.48 7.45 -10.64
N LEU A 93 2.80 8.59 -10.70
CA LEU A 93 3.36 9.88 -10.30
C LEU A 93 3.65 9.93 -8.79
N GLY A 94 2.67 9.55 -7.96
CA GLY A 94 2.85 9.51 -6.51
C GLY A 94 3.94 8.55 -6.08
N ARG A 95 4.09 7.42 -6.77
CA ARG A 95 5.21 6.48 -6.57
C ARG A 95 6.56 7.13 -6.83
N ARG A 96 6.70 7.86 -7.95
CA ARG A 96 7.96 8.55 -8.30
C ARG A 96 8.31 9.63 -7.27
N GLU A 97 7.32 10.39 -6.81
CA GLU A 97 7.55 11.39 -5.77
C GLU A 97 7.86 10.78 -4.40
N TYR A 98 7.23 9.65 -4.06
CA TYR A 98 7.58 8.93 -2.84
C TYR A 98 9.01 8.37 -2.90
N GLU A 99 9.48 7.93 -4.06
CA GLU A 99 10.88 7.55 -4.26
C GLU A 99 11.83 8.76 -4.13
N GLN A 100 11.46 9.91 -4.73
CA GLN A 100 12.19 11.17 -4.61
C GLN A 100 12.30 11.62 -3.14
N LEU A 101 11.21 11.51 -2.38
CA LEU A 101 11.17 11.83 -0.96
C LEU A 101 12.25 11.06 -0.18
N GLY A 102 12.46 9.78 -0.48
CA GLY A 102 13.52 8.99 0.15
C GLY A 102 14.93 9.48 -0.15
N LYS A 103 15.16 10.06 -1.34
CA LYS A 103 16.45 10.67 -1.70
C LYS A 103 16.66 11.97 -0.93
N VAL A 104 15.63 12.83 -0.91
CA VAL A 104 15.65 14.12 -0.20
C VAL A 104 15.83 13.92 1.31
N LEU A 105 15.13 12.95 1.93
CA LEU A 105 15.30 12.63 3.35
C LEU A 105 16.72 12.14 3.68
N ARG A 106 17.35 11.35 2.80
CA ARG A 106 18.75 10.93 2.97
C ARG A 106 19.71 12.11 2.88
N ASP A 107 19.44 13.07 2.01
CA ASP A 107 20.27 14.27 1.89
C ASP A 107 20.07 15.22 3.08
N ALA A 108 18.85 15.34 3.60
CA ALA A 108 18.55 16.03 4.85
C ALA A 108 19.29 15.39 6.04
N ALA A 109 19.30 14.06 6.12
CA ALA A 109 20.01 13.31 7.17
C ALA A 109 21.53 13.58 7.15
N LYS A 110 22.15 13.63 5.97
CA LYS A 110 23.58 13.91 5.81
C LYS A 110 23.94 15.38 6.12
N SER A 111 23.05 16.29 5.76
CA SER A 111 23.30 17.74 5.82
C SER A 111 22.87 18.37 7.15
N GLY A 112 22.13 17.64 7.98
CA GLY A 112 21.70 18.06 9.30
C GLY A 112 20.41 18.91 9.34
N PRO A 113 20.02 19.39 10.53
CA PRO A 113 18.71 20.02 10.76
C PRO A 113 18.47 21.35 10.00
N GLU A 114 19.54 22.06 9.65
CA GLU A 114 19.49 23.35 8.94
C GLU A 114 19.41 23.18 7.41
N SER A 115 19.40 21.95 6.91
CA SER A 115 19.35 21.66 5.48
C SER A 115 18.08 22.18 4.80
N ALA A 116 18.25 22.79 3.62
CA ALA A 116 17.14 23.14 2.74
C ALA A 116 16.35 21.91 2.24
N ALA A 117 16.95 20.71 2.27
CA ALA A 117 16.30 19.46 1.89
C ALA A 117 15.06 19.17 2.75
N TRP A 118 15.00 19.67 3.99
CA TRP A 118 13.81 19.51 4.81
C TRP A 118 12.57 20.26 4.27
N ALA A 119 12.77 21.42 3.64
CA ALA A 119 11.69 22.18 3.03
C ALA A 119 11.18 21.46 1.77
N GLU A 120 12.09 20.90 0.96
CA GLU A 120 11.73 20.07 -0.19
C GLU A 120 10.96 18.81 0.24
N ALA A 121 11.43 18.11 1.28
CA ALA A 121 10.74 16.95 1.83
C ALA A 121 9.32 17.29 2.31
N ALA A 122 9.14 18.46 2.94
CA ALA A 122 7.83 18.92 3.41
C ALA A 122 6.83 19.12 2.25
N VAL A 123 7.29 19.62 1.10
CA VAL A 123 6.45 19.78 -0.10
C VAL A 123 5.98 18.42 -0.63
N LEU A 124 6.86 17.40 -0.62
CA LEU A 124 6.56 16.07 -1.13
C LEU A 124 5.54 15.29 -0.27
N VAL A 125 5.31 15.69 0.98
CA VAL A 125 4.31 15.08 1.89
C VAL A 125 3.17 16.02 2.26
N ASP A 126 3.02 17.13 1.52
CA ASP A 126 2.00 18.13 1.79
C ASP A 126 0.59 17.55 1.52
N PRO A 127 -0.30 17.49 2.52
CA PRO A 127 -1.67 17.00 2.31
C PRO A 127 -2.56 17.97 1.53
N GLY A 128 -2.04 19.16 1.17
CA GLY A 128 -2.84 20.25 0.65
C GLY A 128 -3.57 20.97 1.77
N SER A 129 -3.90 22.24 1.53
CA SER A 129 -4.59 23.08 2.50
C SER A 129 -5.71 23.86 1.81
N GLY A 130 -6.96 23.55 2.14
CA GLY A 130 -8.14 24.28 1.64
C GLY A 130 -8.55 23.90 0.21
N ARG A 131 -9.34 24.79 -0.43
CA ARG A 131 -9.91 24.55 -1.77
C ARG A 131 -8.92 24.80 -2.92
N ASP A 132 -7.85 25.55 -2.66
CA ASP A 132 -6.98 26.10 -3.72
C ASP A 132 -5.62 25.40 -3.82
N ARG A 133 -5.30 24.50 -2.88
CA ARG A 133 -4.02 23.79 -2.84
C ARG A 133 -4.25 22.29 -2.84
N LEU A 134 -3.87 21.65 -3.95
CA LEU A 134 -3.93 20.20 -4.10
C LEU A 134 -2.89 19.52 -3.19
N PRO A 135 -3.18 18.31 -2.70
CA PRO A 135 -2.17 17.46 -2.07
C PRO A 135 -0.99 17.18 -3.00
N SER A 136 0.17 16.91 -2.42
CA SER A 136 1.31 16.38 -3.18
C SER A 136 0.90 15.06 -3.86
N PRO A 137 1.42 14.75 -5.06
CA PRO A 137 1.11 13.49 -5.72
C PRO A 137 1.35 12.23 -4.88
N ALA A 138 2.35 12.20 -3.99
CA ALA A 138 2.55 11.07 -3.08
C ALA A 138 1.38 10.89 -2.08
N VAL A 139 0.80 11.98 -1.57
CA VAL A 139 -0.36 11.94 -0.67
C VAL A 139 -1.64 11.64 -1.45
N ASP A 140 -1.83 12.33 -2.57
CA ASP A 140 -3.00 12.20 -3.45
C ASP A 140 -3.16 10.77 -4.00
N ALA A 141 -2.05 10.10 -4.27
CA ALA A 141 -2.05 8.72 -4.75
C ALA A 141 -2.70 7.76 -3.75
N MET A 142 -2.66 8.02 -2.44
CA MET A 142 -3.21 7.10 -1.43
C MET A 142 -4.70 6.82 -1.66
N LEU A 143 -5.51 7.86 -1.84
CA LEU A 143 -6.94 7.68 -2.12
C LEU A 143 -7.16 6.99 -3.46
N LYS A 144 -6.37 7.36 -4.46
CA LYS A 144 -6.43 6.76 -5.80
C LYS A 144 -6.07 5.29 -5.78
N MET A 145 -5.14 4.85 -4.93
CA MET A 145 -4.81 3.44 -4.72
C MET A 145 -5.98 2.67 -4.12
N VAL A 146 -6.70 3.22 -3.13
CA VAL A 146 -7.91 2.57 -2.58
C VAL A 146 -8.96 2.38 -3.67
N LEU A 147 -9.22 3.42 -4.46
CA LEU A 147 -10.21 3.39 -5.54
C LEU A 147 -9.80 2.42 -6.65
N PHE A 148 -8.52 2.43 -7.02
CA PHE A 148 -7.96 1.53 -8.03
C PHE A 148 -8.03 0.07 -7.58
N ALA A 149 -7.59 -0.25 -6.37
CA ALA A 149 -7.70 -1.61 -5.82
C ALA A 149 -9.15 -2.10 -5.78
N THR A 150 -10.08 -1.24 -5.34
CA THR A 150 -11.50 -1.59 -5.32
C THR A 150 -12.01 -1.91 -6.73
N ALA A 151 -11.69 -1.08 -7.73
CA ALA A 151 -12.12 -1.30 -9.10
C ALA A 151 -11.42 -2.49 -9.79
N MET A 152 -10.17 -2.78 -9.42
CA MET A 152 -9.37 -3.84 -10.05
C MET A 152 -9.61 -5.23 -9.46
N LEU A 153 -10.02 -5.31 -8.19
CA LEU A 153 -10.03 -6.56 -7.41
C LEU A 153 -11.43 -6.97 -6.93
N THR A 154 -12.45 -6.13 -7.11
CA THR A 154 -13.83 -6.51 -6.78
C THR A 154 -14.46 -7.25 -7.95
N SER A 155 -14.80 -8.53 -7.73
CA SER A 155 -15.54 -9.31 -8.72
C SER A 155 -17.03 -9.01 -8.61
N PRO A 156 -17.74 -8.76 -9.73
CA PRO A 156 -19.19 -8.59 -9.73
C PRO A 156 -19.94 -9.90 -9.41
N ASN A 157 -19.26 -11.04 -9.44
CA ASN A 157 -19.86 -12.37 -9.22
C ASN A 157 -19.62 -12.90 -7.81
N TYR A 158 -19.08 -12.08 -6.90
CA TYR A 158 -18.82 -12.47 -5.51
C TYR A 158 -19.48 -11.47 -4.56
N SER A 159 -20.38 -11.96 -3.70
CA SER A 159 -21.03 -11.15 -2.67
C SER A 159 -20.09 -10.98 -1.48
N GLY A 160 -19.18 -10.01 -1.55
CA GLY A 160 -18.32 -9.61 -0.45
C GLY A 160 -17.03 -8.93 -0.90
N PRO A 161 -16.28 -8.34 0.03
CA PRO A 161 -14.97 -7.81 -0.29
C PRO A 161 -14.00 -8.96 -0.59
N SER A 162 -13.29 -8.89 -1.72
CA SER A 162 -12.21 -9.85 -2.00
C SER A 162 -11.06 -9.66 -1.01
N ARG A 163 -10.38 -10.75 -0.67
CA ARG A 163 -9.29 -10.73 0.32
C ARG A 163 -8.12 -9.89 -0.20
N GLU A 164 -7.84 -9.98 -1.50
CA GLU A 164 -6.86 -9.19 -2.23
C GLU A 164 -7.14 -7.70 -2.07
N MET A 165 -8.39 -7.27 -2.26
CA MET A 165 -8.77 -5.87 -2.08
C MET A 165 -8.56 -5.42 -0.64
N LEU A 166 -8.96 -6.23 0.34
CA LEU A 166 -8.79 -5.89 1.76
C LEU A 166 -7.31 -5.76 2.14
N VAL A 167 -6.45 -6.66 1.64
CA VAL A 167 -5.00 -6.62 1.88
C VAL A 167 -4.37 -5.41 1.15
N SER A 168 -4.80 -5.09 -0.07
CA SER A 168 -4.37 -3.86 -0.75
C SER A 168 -4.72 -2.61 0.05
N ARG A 169 -5.96 -2.52 0.58
CA ARG A 169 -6.39 -1.41 1.43
C ARG A 169 -5.56 -1.30 2.71
N PHE A 170 -5.20 -2.44 3.31
CA PHE A 170 -4.32 -2.46 4.48
C PHE A 170 -2.98 -1.79 4.15
N TYR A 171 -2.30 -2.21 3.08
CA TYR A 171 -1.02 -1.58 2.71
C TYR A 171 -1.17 -0.10 2.35
N VAL A 172 -2.28 0.33 1.75
CA VAL A 172 -2.52 1.76 1.51
C VAL A 172 -2.68 2.51 2.83
N ASN A 173 -3.38 1.96 3.82
CA ASN A 173 -3.50 2.56 5.15
C ASN A 173 -2.15 2.63 5.88
N GLU A 174 -1.28 1.63 5.72
CA GLU A 174 0.08 1.65 6.27
C GLU A 174 0.95 2.69 5.57
N ALA A 175 0.91 2.80 4.24
CA ALA A 175 1.61 3.82 3.48
C ALA A 175 1.15 5.25 3.86
N PHE A 176 -0.16 5.45 3.99
CA PHE A 176 -0.73 6.72 4.41
C PHE A 176 -0.31 7.10 5.84
N TYR A 177 -0.27 6.13 6.75
CA TYR A 177 0.29 6.34 8.08
C TYR A 177 1.76 6.73 8.04
N ALA A 178 2.55 6.04 7.20
CA ALA A 178 3.97 6.35 7.01
C ALA A 178 4.17 7.81 6.60
N ILE A 179 3.38 8.30 5.64
CA ILE A 179 3.40 9.71 5.20
C ILE A 179 3.14 10.67 6.37
N ARG A 180 2.18 10.36 7.25
CA ARG A 180 1.90 11.17 8.44
C ARG A 180 3.06 11.19 9.43
N GLU A 181 3.71 10.05 9.65
CA GLU A 181 4.88 9.95 10.53
C GLU A 181 6.10 10.65 9.94
N ILE A 182 6.33 10.55 8.63
CA ILE A 182 7.37 11.30 7.91
C ILE A 182 7.14 12.79 8.09
N ARG A 183 5.90 13.27 7.93
CA ARG A 183 5.58 14.69 8.12
C ARG A 183 5.90 15.16 9.54
N ALA A 184 5.47 14.41 10.55
CA ALA A 184 5.77 14.75 11.95
C ALA A 184 7.28 14.75 12.22
N ALA A 185 8.02 13.81 11.62
CA ALA A 185 9.48 13.74 11.72
C ALA A 185 10.18 14.91 11.00
N ILE A 186 9.67 15.37 9.86
CA ILE A 186 10.17 16.56 9.14
C ILE A 186 10.00 17.83 9.98
N GLU A 187 8.83 17.98 10.63
CA GLU A 187 8.55 19.10 11.54
C GLU A 187 9.50 19.07 12.76
N ALA A 188 9.81 17.88 13.27
CA ALA A 188 10.75 17.68 14.38
C ALA A 188 12.23 17.65 13.97
N ARG A 189 12.55 17.71 12.67
CA ARG A 189 13.91 17.52 12.12
C ARG A 189 14.56 16.19 12.52
N ASP A 190 13.76 15.15 12.71
CA ASP A 190 14.20 13.82 13.09
C ASP A 190 14.45 12.94 11.84
N ALA A 191 15.70 12.93 11.39
CA ALA A 191 16.11 12.18 10.21
C ALA A 191 15.96 10.66 10.37
N SER A 192 16.24 10.13 11.57
CA SER A 192 16.16 8.70 11.82
C SER A 192 14.72 8.22 11.73
N LYS A 193 13.80 8.93 12.40
CA LYS A 193 12.38 8.62 12.35
C LYS A 193 11.80 8.81 10.95
N ALA A 194 12.20 9.86 10.23
CA ALA A 194 11.74 10.11 8.87
C ALA A 194 12.14 9.00 7.90
N LEU A 195 13.40 8.54 7.95
CA LEU A 195 13.90 7.46 7.09
C LEU A 195 13.25 6.11 7.45
N ALA A 196 13.12 5.79 8.74
CA ALA A 196 12.46 4.56 9.17
C ALA A 196 10.98 4.53 8.75
N ALA A 197 10.28 5.67 8.83
CA ALA A 197 8.90 5.78 8.35
C ALA A 197 8.84 5.66 6.81
N TRP A 198 9.82 6.23 6.09
CA TRP A 198 9.92 6.08 4.64
C TRP A 198 10.12 4.63 4.20
N ASP A 199 11.02 3.88 4.84
CA ASP A 199 11.22 2.46 4.53
C ASP A 199 9.96 1.62 4.79
N PHE A 200 9.27 1.89 5.89
CA PHE A 200 7.99 1.25 6.21
C PHE A 200 6.90 1.53 5.15
N GLY A 201 6.80 2.78 4.68
CA GLY A 201 5.85 3.12 3.62
C GLY A 201 6.27 2.56 2.26
N LYS A 202 7.57 2.50 1.95
CA LYS A 202 8.11 1.86 0.74
C LYS A 202 7.71 0.39 0.66
N ASP A 203 7.86 -0.36 1.76
CA ASP A 203 7.44 -1.76 1.83
C ASP A 203 5.92 -1.91 1.62
N SER A 204 5.14 -0.96 2.13
CA SER A 204 3.69 -0.91 1.90
C SER A 204 3.34 -0.67 0.42
N TRP A 205 3.98 0.31 -0.23
CA TRP A 205 3.80 0.59 -1.65
C TRP A 205 4.16 -0.61 -2.53
N ASN A 206 5.31 -1.24 -2.28
CA ASN A 206 5.77 -2.39 -3.04
C ASN A 206 4.83 -3.58 -2.86
N SER A 207 4.40 -3.87 -1.62
CA SER A 207 3.44 -4.94 -1.34
C SER A 207 2.07 -4.71 -2.01
N TYR A 208 1.63 -3.45 -2.08
CA TYR A 208 0.44 -3.09 -2.86
C TYR A 208 0.64 -3.40 -4.36
N PHE A 209 1.78 -3.03 -4.95
CA PHE A 209 2.05 -3.32 -6.37
C PHE A 209 2.15 -4.80 -6.67
N VAL A 210 2.69 -5.62 -5.77
CA VAL A 210 2.70 -7.09 -5.90
C VAL A 210 1.30 -7.63 -6.15
N ILE A 211 0.30 -7.14 -5.41
CA ILE A 211 -1.10 -7.57 -5.55
C ILE A 211 -1.68 -7.07 -6.88
N LEU A 212 -1.55 -5.77 -7.15
CA LEU A 212 -2.22 -5.14 -8.29
C LEU A 212 -1.64 -5.56 -9.64
N ASN A 213 -0.32 -5.78 -9.73
CA ASN A 213 0.35 -6.18 -10.96
C ASN A 213 -0.11 -7.54 -11.48
N LYS A 214 -0.70 -8.41 -10.64
CA LYS A 214 -1.34 -9.65 -11.09
C LYS A 214 -2.59 -9.39 -11.93
N SER A 215 -3.32 -8.34 -11.58
CA SER A 215 -4.56 -7.94 -12.27
C SER A 215 -4.31 -7.04 -13.49
N ILE A 216 -3.07 -6.65 -13.74
CA ILE A 216 -2.64 -5.87 -14.91
C ILE A 216 -2.01 -6.82 -15.92
N VAL A 217 -2.81 -7.18 -16.92
CA VAL A 217 -2.36 -7.91 -18.11
C VAL A 217 -2.12 -6.91 -19.25
N GLU A 218 -1.47 -7.34 -20.34
CA GLU A 218 -1.15 -6.51 -21.51
C GLU A 218 -2.36 -5.71 -22.04
N LYS A 219 -3.55 -6.33 -22.04
CA LYS A 219 -4.80 -5.66 -22.47
C LYS A 219 -5.31 -4.58 -21.52
N VAL A 220 -4.79 -4.51 -20.29
CA VAL A 220 -5.19 -3.52 -19.28
C VAL A 220 -4.21 -2.36 -19.25
N GLY A 221 -2.90 -2.65 -19.27
CA GLY A 221 -1.85 -1.64 -19.25
C GLY A 221 -0.51 -2.20 -18.77
N ASP A 222 0.40 -1.29 -18.44
CA ASP A 222 1.72 -1.62 -17.94
C ASP A 222 1.72 -1.87 -16.43
N LYS A 223 2.56 -2.81 -15.98
CA LYS A 223 2.73 -3.08 -14.56
C LYS A 223 3.41 -1.88 -13.87
N PHE A 224 3.05 -1.66 -12.61
CA PHE A 224 3.77 -0.70 -11.77
C PHE A 224 5.16 -1.23 -11.44
N VAL A 225 6.13 -0.31 -11.42
CA VAL A 225 7.50 -0.57 -10.97
C VAL A 225 7.59 -0.30 -9.48
N GLU A 226 8.32 -1.17 -8.78
CA GLU A 226 8.64 -1.03 -7.36
C GLU A 226 9.51 0.20 -7.07
N ILE A 227 9.42 0.69 -5.84
CA ILE A 227 10.27 1.74 -5.29
C ILE A 227 11.57 1.09 -4.80
N VAL A 228 12.71 1.66 -5.19
CA VAL A 228 14.07 1.21 -4.87
C VAL A 228 14.70 2.05 -3.76
#